data_AF-A0A227J7E3-F1
#
_entry.id   AF-A0A227J7E3-F1
#
_cell.length_a   1.000
_cell.length_b   1.000
_cell.length_c   1.000
_cell.angle_alpha   90.00
_cell.angle_beta   90.00
_cell.angle_gamma   90.00
#
_symmetry.space_group_name_H-M   'P 1'
#
loop_
_entity.id
_entity.type
_entity.pdbx_description
1 polymer ?
#
loop_
_entity_poly.entity_id
_entity_poly.type
_entity_poly.pdbx_seq_one_letter_code
_entity_poly.pdbx_strand_id
1 'polypeptide(L)'
;MNSFRWDIYFETGIEDVDDQHQYLVEFINKYGKLLTRNTISIADIQSALFELSRYAEFYFKEEENLMREVGIHHEHLQKHIQVHRTFMGDIVS
;
A
#
# COMPACT_ATOMS: atom_id res chain seq x y z
N MET A 1 2.41 -19.82 -6.04
CA MET A 1 1.62 -19.02 -7.00
C MET A 1 1.61 -17.57 -6.49
N ASN A 2 1.61 -16.56 -7.34
CA ASN A 2 1.35 -15.18 -6.90
C ASN A 2 -0.16 -15.05 -6.63
N SER A 3 -0.52 -14.62 -5.43
CA SER A 3 -1.90 -14.48 -4.98
C SER A 3 -2.55 -13.19 -5.49
N PHE A 4 -1.74 -12.17 -5.75
CA PHE A 4 -2.16 -10.90 -6.32
C PHE A 4 -1.32 -10.62 -7.57
N ARG A 5 -1.95 -10.22 -8.69
CA ARG A 5 -1.25 -9.95 -9.95
C ARG A 5 -1.44 -8.50 -10.31
N TRP A 6 -0.35 -7.83 -10.66
CA TRP A 6 -0.42 -6.51 -11.28
C TRP A 6 -1.25 -6.58 -12.56
N ASP A 7 -2.03 -5.55 -12.82
CA ASP A 7 -2.94 -5.43 -13.93
C ASP A 7 -3.03 -3.96 -14.34
N ILE A 8 -3.31 -3.70 -15.62
CA ILE A 8 -3.44 -2.37 -16.20
C ILE A 8 -4.49 -1.50 -15.48
N TYR A 9 -5.49 -2.11 -14.84
CA TYR A 9 -6.49 -1.36 -14.08
C TYR A 9 -5.97 -0.74 -12.78
N PHE A 10 -4.73 -1.04 -12.38
CA PHE A 10 -4.05 -0.38 -11.25
C PHE A 10 -3.12 0.76 -11.67
N GLU A 11 -2.91 0.95 -12.97
CA GLU A 11 -2.04 2.00 -13.50
C GLU A 11 -2.72 3.36 -13.41
N THR A 12 -1.99 4.31 -12.84
CA THR A 12 -2.36 5.73 -12.76
C THR A 12 -1.81 6.52 -13.95
N GLY A 13 -0.82 5.96 -14.65
CA GLY A 13 -0.08 6.65 -15.70
C GLY A 13 1.00 7.60 -15.15
N ILE A 14 1.26 7.54 -13.84
CA ILE A 14 2.30 8.29 -13.15
C ILE A 14 3.36 7.28 -12.69
N GLU A 15 4.51 7.28 -13.36
CA GLU A 15 5.59 6.28 -13.16
C GLU A 15 5.95 6.07 -11.69
N ASP A 16 6.19 7.15 -10.95
CA ASP A 16 6.56 7.09 -9.53
C ASP A 16 5.47 6.44 -8.66
N VAL A 17 4.19 6.64 -8.98
CA VAL A 17 3.06 6.07 -8.24
C VAL A 17 2.87 4.60 -8.60
N ASP A 18 2.97 4.28 -9.89
CA ASP A 18 2.79 2.92 -10.39
C ASP A 18 3.92 1.99 -9.90
N ASP A 19 5.16 2.48 -9.81
CA ASP A 19 6.28 1.76 -9.22
C ASP A 19 6.04 1.43 -7.73
N GLN A 20 5.51 2.39 -6.98
CA GLN A 20 5.21 2.19 -5.57
C GLN A 20 4.04 1.22 -5.36
N HIS A 21 3.02 1.26 -6.23
CA HIS A 21 1.94 0.28 -6.23
C HIS A 21 2.42 -1.13 -6.60
N GLN A 22 3.30 -1.27 -7.60
CA GLN A 22 3.88 -2.57 -7.95
C GLN A 22 4.68 -3.16 -6.79
N TYR A 23 5.44 -2.34 -6.06
CA TYR A 23 6.12 -2.77 -4.85
C TYR A 23 5.12 -3.30 -3.80
N LEU A 24 3.98 -2.65 -3.58
CA LEU A 24 2.92 -3.16 -2.69
C LEU A 24 2.39 -4.53 -3.15
N VAL A 25 2.21 -4.73 -4.45
CA VAL A 25 1.81 -6.03 -5.01
C VAL A 25 2.85 -7.11 -4.76
N GLU A 26 4.14 -6.80 -4.95
CA GLU A 26 5.23 -7.72 -4.64
C GLU A 26 5.30 -8.05 -3.15
N PHE A 27 5.12 -7.03 -2.30
CA PHE A 27 5.04 -7.16 -0.85
C PHE A 27 3.93 -8.13 -0.44
N ILE A 28 2.70 -7.91 -0.92
CA ILE A 28 1.55 -8.80 -0.65
C ILE A 28 1.86 -10.24 -1.10
N ASN A 29 2.47 -10.41 -2.26
CA ASN A 29 2.83 -11.73 -2.78
C ASN A 29 3.91 -12.43 -1.95
N LYS A 30 4.88 -11.69 -1.38
CA LYS A 30 5.91 -12.23 -0.49
C LYS A 30 5.26 -12.87 0.73
N TYR A 31 4.36 -12.18 1.41
CA TYR A 31 3.66 -12.72 2.60
C TYR A 31 2.60 -13.75 2.26
N GLY A 32 1.89 -13.58 1.14
CA GLY A 32 0.96 -14.59 0.63
C GLY A 32 1.62 -15.97 0.45
N LYS A 33 2.87 -16.01 -0.02
CA LYS A 33 3.64 -17.26 -0.13
C LYS A 33 3.98 -17.87 1.23
N LEU A 34 4.26 -17.06 2.25
CA LEU A 34 4.54 -17.54 3.61
C LEU A 34 3.28 -18.18 4.23
N LEU A 35 2.10 -17.58 4.01
CA LEU A 35 0.82 -18.12 4.45
C LEU A 35 0.52 -19.48 3.82
N THR A 36 0.76 -19.65 2.50
CA THR A 36 0.46 -20.91 1.79
C THR A 36 1.31 -22.10 2.24
N ARG A 37 2.44 -21.88 2.93
CA ARG A 37 3.33 -22.95 3.39
C ARG A 37 2.93 -23.55 4.74
N ASN A 38 1.91 -22.99 5.40
CA ASN A 38 1.42 -23.40 6.73
C ASN A 38 2.52 -23.46 7.82
N THR A 39 3.61 -22.70 7.61
CA THR A 39 4.77 -22.59 8.50
C THR A 39 4.90 -21.20 9.12
N ILE A 40 3.88 -20.35 8.97
CA ILE A 40 3.93 -18.97 9.44
C ILE A 40 3.69 -18.91 10.95
N SER A 41 4.52 -18.15 11.65
CA SER A 41 4.30 -17.84 13.06
C SER A 41 3.51 -16.53 13.21
N ILE A 42 2.96 -16.29 14.40
CA ILE A 42 2.36 -14.99 14.74
C ILE A 42 3.40 -13.86 14.59
N ALA A 43 4.67 -14.12 14.92
CA ALA A 43 5.74 -13.15 14.79
C ALA A 43 5.99 -12.75 13.32
N ASP A 44 5.88 -13.69 12.38
CA ASP A 44 6.02 -13.39 10.95
C ASP A 44 4.87 -12.51 10.45
N ILE A 45 3.65 -12.75 10.94
CA ILE A 45 2.47 -11.91 10.62
C ILE A 45 2.67 -10.49 11.19
N GLN A 46 3.14 -10.37 12.43
CA GLN A 46 3.43 -9.07 13.05
C GLN A 46 4.53 -8.32 12.29
N SER A 47 5.60 -9.00 11.87
CA SER A 47 6.64 -8.40 11.01
C SER A 47 6.07 -7.94 9.67
N ALA A 48 5.18 -8.73 9.06
CA ALA A 48 4.50 -8.36 7.82
C ALA A 48 3.67 -7.09 7.97
N LEU A 49 2.82 -7.02 8.99
CA LEU A 49 1.97 -5.85 9.24
C LEU A 49 2.80 -4.62 9.61
N PHE A 50 3.90 -4.82 10.34
CA PHE A 50 4.84 -3.74 10.64
C PHE A 50 5.51 -3.20 9.37
N GLU A 51 6.06 -4.06 8.52
CA GLU A 51 6.67 -3.62 7.26
C GLU A 51 5.63 -2.96 6.33
N LEU A 52 4.40 -3.50 6.27
CA LEU A 52 3.30 -2.94 5.48
C LEU A 52 2.93 -1.54 5.96
N SER A 53 2.74 -1.35 7.26
CA SER A 53 2.37 -0.06 7.83
C SER A 53 3.44 1.01 7.56
N ARG A 54 4.71 0.65 7.71
CA ARG A 54 5.84 1.55 7.41
C ARG A 54 5.88 1.96 5.95
N TYR A 55 5.67 1.02 5.04
CA TYR A 55 5.69 1.33 3.62
C TYR A 55 4.44 2.12 3.19
N ALA A 56 3.25 1.75 3.65
CA ALA A 56 2.01 2.46 3.36
C ALA A 56 2.06 3.91 3.87
N GLU A 57 2.59 4.15 5.07
CA GLU A 57 2.81 5.50 5.60
C GLU A 57 3.71 6.34 4.69
N PHE A 58 4.81 5.75 4.20
CA PHE A 58 5.71 6.41 3.25
C PHE A 58 5.00 6.71 1.92
N TYR A 59 4.39 5.69 1.32
CA TYR A 59 3.65 5.80 0.06
C TYR A 59 2.59 6.91 0.09
N PHE A 60 1.71 6.87 1.10
CA PHE A 60 0.64 7.85 1.25
C PHE A 60 1.16 9.28 1.41
N LYS A 61 2.27 9.45 2.14
CA LYS A 61 2.87 10.77 2.30
C LYS A 61 3.38 11.32 0.96
N GLU A 62 4.04 10.50 0.16
CA GLU A 62 4.55 10.91 -1.15
C GLU A 62 3.40 11.24 -2.11
N GLU A 63 2.38 10.37 -2.20
CA GLU A 63 1.20 10.61 -3.04
C GLU A 63 0.46 11.88 -2.63
N GLU A 64 0.22 12.09 -1.33
CA GLU A 64 -0.44 13.31 -0.85
C GLU A 64 0.39 14.57 -1.11
N ASN A 65 1.72 14.49 -1.06
CA ASN A 65 2.60 15.61 -1.41
C ASN A 65 2.51 15.92 -2.90
N LEU A 66 2.58 14.90 -3.76
CA LEU A 66 2.38 15.04 -5.19
C LEU A 66 1.04 15.72 -5.51
N MET A 67 -0.04 15.24 -4.89
CA MET A 67 -1.38 15.83 -5.07
C MET A 67 -1.43 17.31 -4.65
N ARG A 68 -0.71 17.70 -3.59
CA ARG A 68 -0.60 19.11 -3.16
C ARG A 68 0.20 19.94 -4.15
N GLU A 69 1.33 19.42 -4.62
CA GLU A 69 2.23 20.10 -5.55
C GLU A 69 1.58 20.41 -6.89
N VAL A 70 0.80 19.46 -7.42
CA VAL A 70 0.08 19.63 -8.69
C VAL A 70 -1.25 20.38 -8.54
N GLY A 71 -1.63 20.75 -7.32
CA GLY A 71 -2.80 21.60 -7.05
C GLY A 71 -4.15 20.91 -7.17
N ILE A 72 -4.25 19.64 -6.79
CA ILE A 72 -5.54 18.91 -6.74
C ILE A 72 -6.56 19.67 -5.88
N HIS A 73 -7.82 19.68 -6.33
CA HIS A 73 -8.91 20.34 -5.62
C HIS A 73 -8.98 19.88 -4.15
N HIS A 74 -9.06 20.85 -3.23
CA HIS A 74 -8.92 20.60 -1.79
C HIS A 74 -9.88 19.52 -1.26
N GLU A 75 -11.15 19.54 -1.68
CA GLU A 75 -12.12 18.53 -1.22
C GLU A 75 -11.78 17.10 -1.69
N HIS A 76 -11.17 16.96 -2.87
CA HIS A 76 -10.74 15.65 -3.38
C HIS A 76 -9.53 15.16 -2.59
N LEU A 77 -8.54 16.02 -2.38
CA LEU A 77 -7.37 15.72 -1.55
C LEU A 77 -7.78 15.31 -0.12
N GLN A 78 -8.71 16.03 0.52
CA GLN A 78 -9.16 15.66 1.87
C GLN A 78 -9.85 14.29 1.91
N LYS A 79 -10.66 13.96 0.90
CA LYS A 79 -11.28 12.63 0.81
C LYS A 79 -10.22 11.53 0.65
N HIS A 80 -9.21 11.77 -0.18
CA HIS A 80 -8.10 10.83 -0.39
C HIS A 80 -7.30 10.60 0.90
N ILE A 81 -6.92 11.68 1.59
CA ILE A 81 -6.26 11.61 2.90
C ILE A 81 -7.09 10.82 3.92
N GLN A 82 -8.42 10.98 3.91
CA GLN A 82 -9.28 10.23 4.82
C GLN A 82 -9.26 8.72 4.52
N VAL A 83 -9.21 8.32 3.25
CA VAL A 83 -9.06 6.91 2.86
C VAL A 83 -7.74 6.35 3.38
N HIS A 84 -6.62 7.07 3.21
CA HIS A 84 -5.31 6.68 3.75
C HIS A 84 -5.34 6.50 5.27
N ARG A 85 -5.93 7.45 5.99
CA ARG A 85 -6.04 7.38 7.46
C ARG A 85 -6.89 6.20 7.92
N THR A 86 -8.00 5.92 7.24
CA THR A 86 -8.83 4.76 7.55
C THR A 86 -8.06 3.47 7.36
N PHE A 87 -7.36 3.31 6.24
CA PHE A 87 -6.52 2.13 5.99
C PHE A 87 -5.43 1.94 7.05
N MET A 88 -4.76 3.02 7.47
CA MET A 88 -3.77 2.94 8.55
C MET A 88 -4.39 2.54 9.89
N GLY A 89 -5.62 2.96 10.17
CA GLY A 89 -6.37 2.51 11.35
C GLY A 89 -6.68 1.01 11.33
N ASP A 90 -6.98 0.47 10.15
CA ASP A 90 -7.28 -0.95 9.95
C ASP A 90 -6.04 -1.85 10.13
N ILE A 91 -4.83 -1.35 9.84
CA ILE A 91 -3.58 -2.11 10.07
C ILE A 91 -3.21 -2.19 11.55
N VAL A 92 -3.56 -1.16 12.34
CA VAL A 92 -3.13 -1.03 13.74
C VAL A 92 -4.15 -1.62 14.74
N SER A 93 -5.40 -1.85 14.29
CA SER A 93 -6.46 -2.49 15.10
C SER A 93 -6.26 -4.00 15.26
#